data_AF-A0A8S2Y5U9-F1
#
_entry.id   AF-A0A8S2Y5U9-F1
#
_cell.length_a   1.000
_cell.length_b   1.000
_cell.length_c   1.000
_cell.angle_alpha   90.00
_cell.angle_beta   90.00
_cell.angle_gamma   90.00
#
_symmetry.space_group_name_H-M   'P 1'
#
loop_
_entity.id
_entity.type
_entity.pdbx_description
1 polymer ?
#
loop_
_entity_poly.entity_id
_entity_poly.type
_entity_poly.pdbx_seq_one_letter_code
_entity_poly.pdbx_strand_id
1 'polypeptide(L)'
;MLAQQYKPGIKLTGITKAMTTVYHSCTIDNLSAFLQCVLQEKDAMLTEFDTQKCDFDTIDTQDTYARLLDKIRGCPDRCPWCQRPCDVDHTLIKSNPGSESNKHRCATGHALRAMNGYKFEETDEASLFMCEQIKDDQTIVVGSLRKRWSQFKLDHRDWVFESLLKDD
;
A
#
# COMPACT_ATOMS: atom_id res chain seq x y z
N MET A 1 -22.10 -23.35 -87.22
CA MET A 1 -21.67 -21.94 -87.10
C MET A 1 -21.70 -21.57 -85.62
N LEU A 2 -20.55 -21.33 -85.01
CA LEU A 2 -20.45 -20.91 -83.61
C LEU A 2 -20.73 -19.41 -83.53
N ALA A 3 -21.75 -19.01 -82.77
CA ALA A 3 -22.06 -17.61 -82.55
C ALA A 3 -20.88 -16.93 -81.85
N GLN A 4 -20.30 -15.92 -82.50
CA GLN A 4 -19.27 -15.06 -81.93
C GLN A 4 -19.87 -14.37 -80.70
N GLN A 5 -19.42 -14.74 -79.50
CA GLN A 5 -19.77 -14.03 -78.28
C GLN A 5 -19.22 -12.60 -78.38
N TYR A 6 -20.11 -11.62 -78.48
CA TYR A 6 -19.75 -10.21 -78.50
C TYR A 6 -19.08 -9.84 -77.18
N LYS A 7 -17.81 -9.43 -77.23
CA LYS A 7 -17.14 -8.85 -76.07
C LYS A 7 -17.75 -7.48 -75.79
N PRO A 8 -18.23 -7.21 -74.56
CA PRO A 8 -18.78 -5.91 -74.23
C PRO A 8 -17.74 -4.81 -74.44
N GLY A 9 -18.18 -3.66 -74.97
CA GLY A 9 -17.31 -2.51 -75.20
C GLY A 9 -16.67 -2.03 -73.88
N ILE A 10 -15.45 -1.51 -73.97
CA ILE A 10 -14.62 -1.10 -72.81
C ILE A 10 -15.40 -0.23 -71.82
N LYS A 11 -16.23 0.69 -72.34
CA LYS A 11 -17.07 1.59 -71.54
C LYS A 11 -18.12 0.84 -70.72
N LEU A 12 -18.77 -0.17 -71.30
CA LEU A 12 -19.78 -0.98 -70.62
C LEU A 12 -19.13 -1.83 -69.52
N THR A 13 -17.98 -2.45 -69.81
CA THR A 13 -17.22 -3.23 -68.82
C THR A 13 -16.76 -2.37 -67.63
N GLY A 14 -16.37 -1.12 -67.88
CA GLY A 14 -16.02 -0.15 -66.82
C GLY A 14 -17.21 0.21 -65.94
N ILE A 15 -18.39 0.45 -66.54
CA ILE A 15 -19.63 0.73 -65.81
C ILE A 15 -20.07 -0.47 -64.97
N THR A 16 -20.05 -1.68 -65.54
CA THR A 16 -20.42 -2.90 -64.81
C THR A 16 -19.50 -3.12 -63.62
N LYS A 17 -18.18 -2.93 -63.79
CA LYS A 17 -17.21 -3.06 -62.69
C LYS A 17 -17.50 -2.05 -61.57
N ALA A 18 -17.78 -0.79 -61.92
CA ALA A 18 -18.12 0.25 -60.94
C ALA A 18 -19.43 -0.08 -60.20
N MET A 19 -20.47 -0.52 -60.92
CA MET A 19 -21.73 -0.93 -60.31
C MET A 19 -21.57 -2.14 -59.38
N THR A 20 -20.75 -3.12 -59.76
CA THR A 20 -20.44 -4.28 -58.93
C THR A 20 -19.67 -3.87 -57.66
N THR A 21 -18.74 -2.92 -57.75
CA THR A 21 -18.05 -2.36 -56.57
C THR A 21 -19.02 -1.64 -55.62
N VAL A 22 -19.92 -0.82 -56.15
CA VAL A 22 -20.96 -0.14 -55.33
C VAL A 22 -21.90 -1.16 -54.71
N TYR A 23 -22.34 -2.15 -55.47
CA TYR A 23 -23.21 -3.23 -54.98
C TYR A 23 -22.54 -4.03 -53.86
N HIS A 24 -21.27 -4.43 -54.03
CA HIS A 24 -20.50 -5.11 -53.00
C HIS A 24 -20.22 -4.25 -51.76
N SER A 25 -20.16 -2.93 -51.89
CA SER A 25 -20.02 -2.01 -50.75
C SER A 25 -21.32 -1.86 -49.95
N CYS A 26 -22.48 -2.07 -50.59
CA CYS A 26 -23.81 -1.91 -49.99
C CYS A 26 -24.54 -3.26 -49.80
N THR A 27 -23.81 -4.37 -49.67
CA THR A 27 -24.45 -5.66 -49.38
C THR A 27 -25.00 -5.68 -47.96
N ILE A 28 -26.10 -6.42 -47.79
CA ILE A 28 -26.71 -6.69 -46.48
C ILE A 28 -25.69 -7.33 -45.52
N ASP A 29 -24.73 -8.09 -46.05
CA ASP A 29 -23.64 -8.69 -45.27
C ASP A 29 -22.74 -7.64 -44.62
N ASN A 30 -22.41 -6.55 -45.32
CA ASN A 30 -21.61 -5.46 -44.74
C ASN A 30 -22.38 -4.71 -43.66
N LEU A 31 -23.69 -4.51 -43.86
CA LEU A 31 -24.57 -3.92 -42.85
C LEU A 31 -24.68 -4.82 -41.62
N SER A 32 -24.77 -6.13 -41.83
CA SER A 32 -24.83 -7.12 -40.75
C SER A 32 -23.53 -7.18 -39.96
N ALA A 33 -22.39 -7.16 -40.64
CA ALA A 33 -21.06 -7.10 -40.01
C ALA A 33 -20.88 -5.80 -39.21
N PHE A 34 -21.30 -4.66 -39.77
CA PHE A 34 -21.28 -3.38 -39.06
C PHE A 34 -22.14 -3.42 -37.79
N LEU A 35 -23.37 -3.91 -37.87
CA LEU A 35 -24.26 -4.03 -36.71
C LEU A 35 -23.69 -4.96 -35.64
N GLN A 36 -23.03 -6.06 -36.04
CA GLN A 36 -22.35 -6.95 -35.10
C GLN A 36 -21.18 -6.27 -34.39
N CYS A 37 -20.35 -5.51 -35.11
CA CYS A 37 -19.27 -4.73 -34.49
C CYS A 37 -19.82 -3.70 -33.49
N VAL A 38 -20.91 -3.00 -33.84
CA VAL A 38 -21.56 -2.03 -32.93
C VAL A 38 -22.09 -2.71 -31.66
N LEU A 39 -22.68 -3.90 -31.78
CA LEU A 39 -23.14 -4.67 -30.62
C LEU A 39 -21.99 -5.11 -29.72
N GLN A 40 -20.88 -5.55 -30.31
CA GLN A 40 -19.68 -5.94 -29.57
C GLN A 40 -19.08 -4.76 -28.81
N GLU A 41 -18.98 -3.58 -29.44
CA GLU A 41 -18.50 -2.36 -28.78
C GLU A 41 -19.43 -1.91 -27.65
N LYS A 42 -20.75 -2.02 -27.85
CA LYS A 42 -21.74 -1.73 -26.79
C LYS A 42 -21.54 -2.64 -25.58
N ASP A 43 -21.35 -3.94 -25.81
CA ASP A 43 -21.15 -4.91 -24.71
C ASP A 43 -19.78 -4.74 -24.04
N ALA A 44 -18.74 -4.39 -24.79
CA ALA A 44 -17.42 -4.05 -24.26
C ALA A 44 -17.49 -2.81 -23.36
N MET A 45 -18.16 -1.74 -23.80
CA MET A 45 -18.34 -0.53 -23.00
C MET A 45 -19.17 -0.77 -21.73
N LEU A 46 -20.21 -1.61 -21.79
CA LEU A 46 -20.97 -1.98 -20.59
C LEU A 46 -20.10 -2.74 -19.59
N THR A 47 -19.27 -3.67 -20.07
CA THR A 47 -18.35 -4.43 -19.23
C THR A 47 -17.31 -3.51 -18.60
N GLU A 48 -16.73 -2.60 -19.39
CA GLU A 48 -15.78 -1.61 -18.89
C GLU A 48 -16.42 -0.70 -17.84
N PHE A 49 -17.63 -0.21 -18.09
CA PHE A 49 -18.38 0.59 -17.13
C PHE A 49 -18.67 -0.16 -15.82
N ASP A 50 -19.07 -1.42 -15.89
CA ASP A 50 -19.30 -2.25 -14.70
C ASP A 50 -17.99 -2.51 -13.93
N THR A 51 -16.85 -2.66 -14.62
CA THR A 51 -15.53 -2.78 -13.96
C THR A 51 -15.02 -1.46 -13.36
N GLN A 52 -15.37 -0.32 -13.96
CA GLN A 52 -14.99 1.01 -13.49
C GLN A 52 -15.95 1.59 -12.46
N LYS A 53 -17.09 0.94 -12.24
CA LYS A 53 -18.04 1.27 -11.18
C LYS A 53 -17.31 1.07 -9.86
N CYS A 54 -16.64 2.12 -9.40
CA CYS A 54 -16.09 2.21 -8.07
C CYS A 54 -17.23 1.88 -7.13
N ASP A 55 -17.06 0.79 -6.40
CA ASP A 55 -18.01 0.36 -5.40
C ASP A 55 -17.91 1.35 -4.24
N PHE A 56 -18.62 2.47 -4.35
CA PHE A 56 -18.68 3.48 -3.30
C PHE A 56 -19.24 2.90 -1.99
N ASP A 57 -19.96 1.77 -2.06
CA ASP A 57 -20.43 1.03 -0.89
C ASP A 57 -19.29 0.22 -0.23
N THR A 58 -18.18 -0.05 -0.93
CA THR A 58 -16.95 -0.63 -0.32
C THR A 58 -16.06 0.41 0.35
N ILE A 59 -16.29 1.71 0.13
CA ILE A 59 -15.61 2.75 0.89
C ILE A 59 -16.30 2.84 2.25
N ASP A 60 -15.89 1.95 3.16
CA ASP A 60 -16.26 2.04 4.56
C ASP A 60 -15.65 3.31 5.17
N THR A 61 -16.41 4.39 5.08
CA THR A 61 -16.05 5.70 5.61
C THR A 61 -15.87 5.67 7.13
N GLN A 62 -16.50 4.72 7.84
CA GLN A 62 -16.33 4.55 9.28
C GLN A 62 -14.99 3.87 9.60
N ASP A 63 -14.61 2.80 8.89
CA ASP A 63 -13.28 2.19 9.05
C ASP A 63 -12.16 3.17 8.69
N THR A 64 -12.34 3.94 7.60
CA THR A 64 -11.37 4.95 7.19
C THR A 64 -11.23 6.05 8.25
N TYR A 65 -12.33 6.54 8.80
CA TYR A 65 -12.32 7.56 9.86
C TYR A 65 -11.68 7.03 11.16
N ALA A 66 -12.01 5.80 11.57
CA ALA A 66 -11.44 5.17 12.75
C ALA A 66 -9.91 5.01 12.60
N ARG A 67 -9.44 4.52 11.45
CA ARG A 67 -8.01 4.40 11.15
C ARG A 67 -7.29 5.74 11.15
N LEU A 68 -7.91 6.79 10.60
CA LEU A 68 -7.35 8.14 10.63
C LEU A 68 -7.29 8.71 12.04
N LEU A 69 -8.32 8.49 12.86
CA LEU A 69 -8.31 8.87 14.27
C LEU A 69 -7.21 8.15 15.06
N ASP A 70 -7.05 6.84 14.86
CA ASP A 70 -6.00 6.06 15.52
C ASP A 70 -4.62 6.51 15.09
N LYS A 71 -4.45 6.87 13.80
CA LYS A 71 -3.21 7.48 13.30
C LYS A 71 -2.89 8.82 13.95
N ILE A 72 -3.89 9.67 14.18
CA ILE A 72 -3.71 10.97 14.85
C ILE A 72 -3.40 10.79 16.34
N ARG A 73 -4.09 9.85 17.01
CA ARG A 73 -3.88 9.55 18.43
C ARG A 73 -2.53 8.90 18.69
N GLY A 74 -2.03 8.12 17.74
CA GLY A 74 -0.82 7.33 17.87
C GLY A 74 -0.98 6.16 18.84
N CYS A 75 0.14 5.52 19.14
CA CYS A 75 0.18 4.43 20.10
C CYS A 75 0.06 4.95 21.55
N PRO A 76 -0.82 4.39 22.39
CA PRO A 76 -0.94 4.81 23.79
C PRO A 76 0.23 4.34 24.67
N ASP A 77 0.98 3.34 24.21
CA ASP A 77 2.04 2.71 25.00
C ASP A 77 3.30 3.58 25.10
N ARG A 78 4.00 3.43 26.22
CA ARG A 78 5.21 4.18 26.55
C ARG A 78 6.36 3.24 26.76
N CYS A 79 7.54 3.67 26.36
CA CYS A 79 8.76 2.89 26.54
C CYS A 79 8.93 2.57 28.03
N PRO A 80 9.11 1.29 28.40
CA PRO A 80 9.16 0.89 29.81
C PRO A 80 10.38 1.50 30.54
N TRP A 81 11.41 1.92 29.80
CA TRP A 81 12.61 2.51 30.35
C TRP A 81 12.60 4.05 30.34
N CYS A 82 12.43 4.69 29.18
CA CYS A 82 12.52 6.14 29.06
C CYS A 82 11.16 6.86 29.13
N GLN A 83 10.05 6.13 29.22
CA GLN A 83 8.67 6.63 29.31
C GLN A 83 8.22 7.54 28.16
N ARG A 84 9.03 7.62 27.09
CA ARG A 84 8.67 8.28 25.84
C ARG A 84 7.52 7.51 25.18
N PRO A 85 6.51 8.21 24.63
CA PRO A 85 5.45 7.57 23.85
C PRO A 85 6.03 6.80 22.66
N CYS A 86 5.39 5.68 22.31
CA CYS A 86 5.68 4.97 21.07
C CYS A 86 5.30 5.86 19.87
N ASP A 87 6.18 5.96 18.88
CA ASP A 87 6.01 6.78 17.68
C ASP A 87 5.85 5.93 16.40
N VAL A 88 5.56 4.64 16.55
CA VAL A 88 5.23 3.74 15.43
C VAL A 88 3.80 3.97 14.97
N ASP A 89 3.63 4.12 13.66
CA ASP A 89 2.31 4.04 13.01
C ASP A 89 1.87 2.57 12.92
N HIS A 90 1.20 2.09 13.97
CA HIS A 90 0.67 0.73 14.03
C HIS A 90 -0.52 0.50 13.07
N THR A 91 -1.03 1.51 12.36
CA THR A 91 -2.13 1.37 11.39
C THR A 91 -1.67 0.84 10.02
N LEU A 92 -0.35 0.81 9.79
CA LEU A 92 0.26 0.32 8.54
C LEU A 92 0.40 -1.19 8.50
N ILE A 93 0.46 -1.85 9.66
CA ILE A 93 0.68 -3.29 9.79
C ILE A 93 -0.56 -3.90 10.42
N LYS A 94 -1.17 -4.90 9.75
CA LYS A 94 -2.46 -5.50 10.18
C LYS A 94 -2.38 -6.36 11.45
N SER A 95 -1.21 -6.52 12.05
CA SER A 95 -1.04 -7.29 13.28
C SER A 95 -1.16 -6.40 14.52
N ASN A 96 -1.47 -6.99 15.66
CA ASN A 96 -1.62 -6.25 16.92
C ASN A 96 -0.33 -5.50 17.29
N PRO A 97 -0.41 -4.28 17.85
CA PRO A 97 0.73 -3.60 18.45
C PRO A 97 1.47 -4.51 19.44
N GLY A 98 2.80 -4.50 19.41
CA GLY A 98 3.67 -5.36 20.23
C GLY A 98 3.92 -6.76 19.66
N SER A 99 3.26 -7.15 18.57
CA SER A 99 3.55 -8.41 17.86
C SER A 99 4.90 -8.38 17.14
N GLU A 100 5.45 -9.54 16.76
CA GLU A 100 6.79 -9.63 16.14
C GLU A 100 6.99 -8.71 14.93
N SER A 101 5.94 -8.52 14.12
CA SER A 101 5.96 -7.65 12.94
C SER A 101 5.50 -6.22 13.24
N ASN A 102 4.95 -5.91 14.41
CA ASN A 102 4.39 -4.60 14.76
C ASN A 102 4.82 -4.15 16.17
N LYS A 103 6.11 -4.27 16.47
CA LYS A 103 6.70 -3.94 17.77
C LYS A 103 6.67 -2.44 18.07
N HIS A 104 6.62 -2.11 19.35
CA HIS A 104 6.74 -0.74 19.83
C HIS A 104 8.18 -0.23 19.70
N ARG A 105 8.33 1.07 19.46
CA ARG A 105 9.66 1.71 19.38
C ARG A 105 9.58 3.21 19.64
N CYS A 106 10.76 3.81 19.81
CA CYS A 106 10.99 5.25 19.72
C CYS A 106 11.89 5.54 18.51
N ALA A 107 11.30 5.66 17.32
CA ALA A 107 11.92 5.82 16.01
C ALA A 107 12.75 7.10 15.91
N THR A 108 12.35 8.14 16.65
CA THR A 108 13.09 9.41 16.80
C THR A 108 14.19 9.37 17.86
N GLY A 109 14.61 8.17 18.26
CA GLY A 109 15.59 7.95 19.32
C GLY A 109 14.94 7.90 20.70
N HIS A 110 15.54 7.12 21.59
CA HIS A 110 15.10 7.05 22.98
C HIS A 110 15.45 8.34 23.75
N ALA A 111 14.62 8.73 24.72
CA ALA A 111 14.89 9.92 25.51
C ALA A 111 16.10 9.73 26.45
N LEU A 112 16.82 10.83 26.70
CA LEU A 112 17.88 10.87 27.71
C LEU A 112 17.28 10.50 29.08
N ARG A 113 17.92 9.55 29.75
CA ARG A 113 17.53 9.09 31.10
C ARG A 113 17.46 10.23 32.13
N ALA A 114 18.35 11.22 32.02
CA ALA A 114 18.36 12.42 32.86
C ALA A 114 17.03 13.18 32.85
N MET A 115 16.33 13.21 31.70
CA MET A 115 15.03 13.87 31.57
C MET A 115 13.92 13.18 32.38
N ASN A 116 14.12 11.92 32.74
CA ASN A 116 13.20 11.12 33.54
C ASN A 116 13.71 10.93 34.99
N GLY A 117 14.71 11.71 35.42
CA GLY A 117 15.22 11.70 36.80
C GLY A 117 16.18 10.56 37.14
N TYR A 118 16.71 9.83 36.16
CA TYR A 118 17.67 8.77 36.41
C TYR A 118 19.10 9.30 36.56
N LYS A 119 19.80 8.82 37.59
CA LYS A 119 21.21 9.10 37.87
C LYS A 119 22.04 7.81 37.96
N PHE A 120 23.36 7.94 37.83
CA PHE A 120 24.28 6.83 38.07
C PHE A 120 24.38 6.54 39.55
N GLU A 121 24.39 5.26 39.91
CA GLU A 121 24.45 4.82 41.31
C GLU A 121 25.79 5.17 41.97
N GLU A 122 26.89 5.13 41.22
CA GLU A 122 28.24 5.32 41.75
C GLU A 122 28.66 6.78 41.87
N THR A 123 28.27 7.63 40.89
CA THR A 123 28.73 9.04 40.82
C THR A 123 27.66 10.06 41.22
N ASP A 124 26.41 9.63 41.41
CA ASP A 124 25.24 10.48 41.66
C ASP A 124 24.91 11.47 40.52
N GLU A 125 25.59 11.37 39.39
CA GLU A 125 25.40 12.25 38.23
C GLU A 125 24.20 11.82 37.38
N ALA A 126 23.54 12.78 36.74
CA ALA A 126 22.44 12.51 35.83
C ALA A 126 22.90 11.60 34.67
N SER A 127 22.16 10.53 34.41
CA SER A 127 22.51 9.61 33.34
C SER A 127 22.14 10.20 31.98
N LEU A 128 23.13 10.57 31.18
CA LEU A 128 22.92 11.07 29.82
C LEU A 128 22.81 9.96 28.77
N PHE A 129 22.72 8.70 29.19
CA PHE A 129 22.51 7.60 28.24
C PHE A 129 21.05 7.55 27.76
N MET A 130 20.88 7.35 26.46
CA MET A 130 19.63 6.91 25.83
C MET A 130 19.50 5.38 25.94
N CYS A 131 18.30 4.82 25.82
CA CYS A 131 18.09 3.35 25.94
C CYS A 131 18.99 2.55 24.99
N GLU A 132 19.15 3.05 23.75
CA GLU A 132 19.94 2.44 22.68
C GLU A 132 21.45 2.43 22.98
N GLN A 133 21.92 3.27 23.90
CA GLN A 133 23.34 3.39 24.27
C GLN A 133 23.72 2.50 25.45
N ILE A 134 22.73 1.90 26.13
CA ILE A 134 22.97 0.99 27.25
C ILE A 134 23.46 -0.34 26.69
N LYS A 135 24.62 -0.79 27.16
CA LYS A 135 25.19 -2.05 26.72
C LYS A 135 24.45 -3.23 27.35
N ASP A 136 24.33 -4.33 26.61
CA ASP A 136 23.59 -5.52 27.03
C ASP A 136 24.12 -6.18 28.32
N ASP A 137 25.42 -6.02 28.59
CA ASP A 137 26.11 -6.51 29.79
C ASP A 137 25.98 -5.55 31.00
N GLN A 138 25.59 -4.30 30.76
CA GLN A 138 25.44 -3.29 31.80
C GLN A 138 24.30 -3.67 32.74
N THR A 139 24.54 -3.51 34.05
CA THR A 139 23.52 -3.73 35.08
C THR A 139 22.70 -2.47 35.26
N ILE A 140 21.38 -2.63 35.29
CA ILE A 140 20.40 -1.57 35.53
C ILE A 140 19.57 -1.89 36.77
N VAL A 141 19.08 -0.82 37.40
CA VAL A 141 18.16 -0.89 38.55
C VAL A 141 16.78 -0.44 38.10
N VAL A 142 15.78 -1.31 38.23
CA VAL A 142 14.36 -1.01 37.98
C VAL A 142 13.59 -1.26 39.27
N GLY A 143 13.16 -0.19 39.93
CA GLY A 143 12.58 -0.29 41.28
C GLY A 143 13.61 -0.86 42.26
N SER A 144 13.32 -2.02 42.84
CA SER A 144 14.22 -2.74 43.75
C SER A 144 15.06 -3.84 43.09
N LEU A 145 14.88 -4.09 41.79
CA LEU A 145 15.52 -5.20 41.08
C LEU A 145 16.73 -4.72 40.28
N ARG A 146 17.88 -5.37 40.51
CA ARG A 146 19.08 -5.27 39.67
C ARG A 146 19.06 -6.38 38.62
N LYS A 147 19.08 -6.01 37.35
CA LYS A 147 19.19 -6.96 36.23
C LYS A 147 20.07 -6.42 35.11
N ARG A 148 20.58 -7.29 34.25
CA ARG A 148 21.32 -6.87 33.05
C ARG A 148 20.36 -6.28 32.02
N TRP A 149 20.86 -5.35 31.20
CA TRP A 149 20.07 -4.74 30.14
C TRP A 149 19.55 -5.76 29.12
N SER A 150 20.36 -6.74 28.74
CA SER A 150 19.93 -7.88 27.92
C SER A 150 18.71 -8.60 28.49
N GLN A 151 18.69 -8.86 29.81
CA GLN A 151 17.54 -9.47 30.46
C GLN A 151 16.31 -8.56 30.42
N PHE A 152 16.49 -7.25 30.62
CA PHE A 152 15.40 -6.30 30.51
C PHE A 152 14.77 -6.29 29.11
N LYS A 153 15.58 -6.32 28.04
CA LYS A 153 15.07 -6.46 26.67
C LYS A 153 14.29 -7.76 26.46
N LEU A 154 14.73 -8.86 27.07
CA LEU A 154 14.03 -10.15 27.01
C LEU A 154 12.70 -10.16 27.76
N ASP A 155 12.56 -9.34 28.81
CA ASP A 155 11.30 -9.15 29.55
C ASP A 155 10.31 -8.26 28.76
N HIS A 156 10.82 -7.43 27.84
CA HIS A 156 10.06 -6.47 27.02
C HIS A 156 10.29 -6.71 25.52
N ARG A 157 10.02 -7.93 25.04
CA ARG A 157 10.26 -8.34 23.64
C ARG A 157 9.37 -7.64 22.61
N ASP A 158 8.28 -7.07 23.09
CA ASP A 158 7.33 -6.23 22.38
C ASP A 158 7.89 -4.84 22.05
N TRP A 159 9.03 -4.47 22.65
CA TRP A 159 9.76 -3.23 22.38
C TRP A 159 11.07 -3.46 21.64
N VAL A 160 11.43 -2.49 20.80
CA VAL A 160 12.74 -2.40 20.14
C VAL A 160 13.54 -1.27 20.79
N PHE A 161 14.71 -1.61 21.32
CA PHE A 161 15.57 -0.66 22.03
C PHE A 161 16.79 -0.23 21.21
N GLU A 162 17.02 -0.84 20.05
CA GLU A 162 18.08 -0.47 19.12
C GLU A 162 17.71 0.79 18.30
N SER A 163 18.71 1.62 18.02
CA SER A 163 18.57 2.68 17.02
C SER A 163 18.54 2.06 15.62
N LEU A 164 17.59 2.53 14.80
CA LEU A 164 17.49 2.19 13.38
C LEU A 164 17.97 3.33 12.48
N LEU A 165 18.44 4.42 13.07
CA LEU A 165 19.20 5.42 12.33
C LEU A 165 20.53 4.74 11.98
N LYS A 166 20.66 4.35 10.71
CA LYS A 166 21.98 4.02 10.19
C LYS A 166 22.78 5.30 10.25
N ASP A 167 23.91 5.27 10.93
CA ASP A 167 24.93 6.31 10.81
C ASP A 167 25.38 6.30 9.34
N ASP A 168 24.92 7.30 8.58
CA ASP A 168 25.50 7.65 7.28
C ASP A 168 26.79 8.47 7.49
#